data_AF-A0A429G024-F1
#
_entry.id   AF-A0A429G024-F1
#
_cell.length_a   1.000
_cell.length_b   1.000
_cell.length_c   1.000
_cell.angle_alpha   90.00
_cell.angle_beta   90.00
_cell.angle_gamma   90.00
#
_symmetry.space_group_name_H-M   'P 1'
#
loop_
_entity.id
_entity.type
_entity.pdbx_description
1 polymer ?
#
loop_
_entity_poly.entity_id
_entity_poly.type
_entity_poly.pdbx_seq_one_letter_code
_entity_poly.pdbx_strand_id
1 'polypeptide(L)'
;MHTWDVMRQDDNGNRVHMAAHDSRISALAHVLAMESGVRHKQTYWVDGPASPVVRTNRDLYLVFLHLGQEARAASWSLSAFLRALWKVSVPLRDRTDLEPDDVAAMFSAAATVPPAPFDPAWSARDLALPGPEPGGYADWERVVLSQVADLEDFLAAPPGPRARFGVDAPRPPGSGARATPARWYNFDPATYLECAVAGSLGGWDAADGARVPLPAAPGAPAVRSYVREIRAMSWAELARIAVCGQVYE
;
A
#
# COMPACT_ATOMS: atom_id res chain seq x y z
N MET A 1 -9.42 25.58 -12.88
CA MET A 1 -9.28 24.29 -12.18
C MET A 1 -9.49 23.19 -13.21
N HIS A 2 -8.60 22.22 -13.28
CA HIS A 2 -8.82 21.04 -14.10
C HIS A 2 -9.58 20.00 -13.27
N THR A 3 -10.54 19.32 -13.87
CA THR A 3 -11.26 18.19 -13.28
C THR A 3 -10.79 16.89 -13.92
N TRP A 4 -10.87 15.80 -13.16
CA TRP A 4 -10.70 14.44 -13.66
C TRP A 4 -12.02 13.70 -13.52
N ASP A 5 -12.58 13.32 -14.66
CA ASP A 5 -13.89 12.71 -14.76
C ASP A 5 -13.76 11.19 -14.84
N VAL A 6 -14.47 10.48 -13.98
CA VAL A 6 -14.58 9.02 -14.06
C VAL A 6 -15.68 8.69 -15.05
N MET A 7 -15.33 7.94 -16.07
CA MET A 7 -16.21 7.53 -17.15
C MET A 7 -16.44 6.03 -17.10
N ARG A 8 -17.65 5.59 -17.48
CA ARG A 8 -18.02 4.18 -17.64
C ARG A 8 -18.52 3.95 -19.06
N GLN A 9 -18.15 2.82 -19.66
CA GLN A 9 -18.77 2.30 -20.88
C GLN A 9 -19.39 0.93 -20.62
N ASP A 10 -20.63 0.72 -21.05
CA ASP A 10 -21.28 -0.59 -21.04
C ASP A 10 -20.98 -1.42 -22.29
N ASP A 11 -21.49 -2.65 -22.36
CA ASP A 11 -21.29 -3.58 -23.48
C ASP A 11 -22.01 -3.18 -24.76
N ASN A 12 -22.94 -2.23 -24.70
CA ASN A 12 -23.59 -1.61 -25.85
C ASN A 12 -22.84 -0.36 -26.34
N GLY A 13 -21.73 0.00 -25.70
CA GLY A 13 -20.92 1.15 -26.03
C GLY A 13 -21.42 2.48 -25.43
N ASN A 14 -22.47 2.46 -24.60
CA ASN A 14 -23.00 3.68 -23.99
C ASN A 14 -22.00 4.22 -22.96
N ARG A 15 -21.63 5.49 -23.11
CA ARG A 15 -20.72 6.19 -22.21
C ARG A 15 -21.50 7.00 -21.19
N VAL A 16 -21.13 6.87 -19.92
CA VAL A 16 -21.75 7.56 -18.79
C VAL A 16 -20.68 8.23 -17.97
N HIS A 17 -20.88 9.52 -17.66
CA HIS A 17 -20.10 10.23 -16.65
C HIS A 17 -20.55 9.78 -15.26
N MET A 18 -19.61 9.29 -14.47
CA MET A 18 -19.88 8.72 -13.15
C MET A 18 -19.65 9.74 -12.03
N ALA A 19 -18.53 10.46 -12.08
CA ALA A 19 -18.13 11.42 -11.06
C ALA A 19 -17.03 12.36 -11.58
N ALA A 20 -16.91 13.54 -10.99
CA ALA A 20 -15.79 14.45 -11.19
C ALA A 20 -14.94 14.52 -9.92
N HIS A 21 -13.63 14.64 -10.07
CA HIS A 21 -12.67 14.75 -8.97
C HIS A 21 -11.71 15.91 -9.17
N ASP A 22 -11.25 16.49 -8.07
CA ASP A 22 -10.26 17.58 -8.04
C ASP A 22 -8.82 17.08 -8.20
N SER A 23 -8.60 15.76 -8.14
CA SER A 23 -7.29 15.16 -8.32
C SER A 23 -7.35 13.89 -9.18
N ARG A 24 -6.28 13.67 -9.96
CA ARG A 24 -6.07 12.45 -10.74
C ARG A 24 -6.03 11.20 -9.86
N ILE A 25 -5.37 11.28 -8.70
CA ILE A 25 -5.24 10.16 -7.75
C ILE A 25 -6.62 9.73 -7.25
N SER A 26 -7.48 10.68 -6.87
CA SER A 26 -8.85 10.39 -6.41
C SER A 26 -9.71 9.76 -7.52
N ALA A 27 -9.59 10.25 -8.76
CA ALA A 27 -10.30 9.68 -9.90
C ALA A 27 -9.83 8.25 -10.22
N LEU A 28 -8.51 8.00 -10.22
CA LEU A 28 -7.93 6.67 -10.41
C LEU A 28 -8.32 5.72 -9.27
N ALA A 29 -8.32 6.19 -8.03
CA ALA A 29 -8.74 5.40 -6.87
C ALA A 29 -10.20 4.98 -6.98
N HIS A 30 -11.07 5.86 -7.48
CA HIS A 30 -12.47 5.53 -7.78
C HIS A 30 -12.56 4.43 -8.84
N VAL A 31 -11.82 4.54 -9.95
CA VAL A 31 -11.78 3.50 -10.99
C VAL A 31 -11.33 2.15 -10.39
N LEU A 32 -10.25 2.13 -9.62
CA LEU A 32 -9.76 0.91 -8.96
C LEU A 32 -10.78 0.32 -7.99
N ALA A 33 -11.49 1.16 -7.23
CA ALA A 33 -12.56 0.70 -6.34
C ALA A 33 -13.66 -0.03 -7.12
N MET A 34 -14.09 0.51 -8.26
CA MET A 34 -15.11 -0.10 -9.12
C MET A 34 -14.62 -1.43 -9.73
N GLU A 35 -13.41 -1.43 -10.30
CA GLU A 35 -12.82 -2.60 -10.98
C GLU A 35 -12.42 -3.72 -10.00
N SER A 36 -12.25 -3.41 -8.71
CA SER A 36 -11.94 -4.40 -7.66
C SER A 36 -13.13 -5.26 -7.21
N GLY A 37 -14.34 -4.95 -7.71
CA GLY A 37 -15.59 -5.59 -7.34
C GLY A 37 -15.87 -6.90 -8.08
N VAL A 38 -17.17 -7.21 -8.22
CA VAL A 38 -17.64 -8.37 -9.00
C VAL A 38 -17.30 -8.14 -10.47
N ARG A 39 -16.76 -9.16 -11.15
CA ARG A 39 -16.49 -9.10 -12.59
C ARG A 39 -17.72 -8.63 -13.35
N HIS A 40 -17.56 -7.55 -14.09
CA HIS A 40 -18.60 -6.96 -14.93
C HIS A 40 -18.09 -6.77 -16.36
N LYS A 41 -19.01 -6.54 -17.29
CA LYS A 41 -18.70 -6.20 -18.70
C LYS A 41 -18.56 -4.69 -18.93
N GLN A 42 -18.48 -3.92 -17.87
CA GLN A 42 -18.29 -2.47 -17.92
C GLN A 42 -16.79 -2.16 -17.88
N THR A 43 -16.41 -1.08 -18.55
CA THR A 43 -15.05 -0.53 -18.50
C THR A 43 -15.09 0.85 -17.86
N TYR A 44 -14.20 1.08 -16.90
CA TYR A 44 -14.04 2.38 -16.24
C TYR A 44 -12.71 3.03 -16.62
N TRP A 45 -12.69 4.35 -16.84
CA TRP A 45 -11.46 5.11 -17.08
C TRP A 45 -11.57 6.54 -16.57
N VAL A 46 -10.43 7.22 -16.49
CA VAL A 46 -10.35 8.65 -16.15
C VAL A 46 -10.20 9.47 -17.42
N ASP A 47 -11.07 10.45 -17.62
CA ASP A 47 -10.97 11.50 -18.63
C ASP A 47 -10.50 12.80 -17.97
N GLY A 48 -9.42 13.40 -18.45
CA GLY A 48 -8.80 14.57 -17.83
C GLY A 48 -7.31 14.72 -18.19
N PRO A 49 -6.61 15.71 -17.62
CA PRO A 49 -5.20 15.93 -17.91
C PRO A 49 -4.33 14.70 -17.62
N ALA A 50 -3.43 14.38 -18.55
CA ALA A 50 -2.54 13.21 -18.47
C ALA A 50 -1.28 13.44 -17.61
N SER A 51 -1.03 14.67 -17.16
CA SER A 51 0.20 14.97 -16.40
C SER A 51 0.21 14.26 -15.04
N PRO A 52 1.31 13.58 -14.68
CA PRO A 52 1.41 12.90 -13.39
C PRO A 52 1.45 13.92 -12.24
N VAL A 53 0.74 13.58 -11.17
CA VAL A 53 0.69 14.36 -9.94
C VAL A 53 1.86 14.00 -9.02
N VAL A 54 2.11 12.70 -8.84
CA VAL A 54 3.23 12.17 -8.07
C VAL A 54 4.45 12.07 -8.99
N ARG A 55 5.48 12.87 -8.70
CA ARG A 55 6.70 12.93 -9.53
C ARG A 55 7.95 12.51 -8.78
N THR A 56 7.90 12.59 -7.45
CA THR A 56 9.03 12.30 -6.58
C THR A 56 8.65 11.31 -5.49
N ASN A 57 9.67 10.64 -4.93
CA ASN A 57 9.49 9.84 -3.72
C ASN A 57 8.89 10.65 -2.55
N ARG A 58 9.17 11.96 -2.46
CA ARG A 58 8.57 12.86 -1.46
C ARG A 58 7.07 13.03 -1.67
N ASP A 59 6.61 13.19 -2.91
CA ASP A 59 5.18 13.29 -3.20
C ASP A 59 4.45 12.03 -2.74
N LEU A 60 5.01 10.85 -3.04
CA LEU A 60 4.44 9.58 -2.61
C LEU A 60 4.48 9.40 -1.09
N TYR A 61 5.56 9.82 -0.43
CA TYR A 61 5.68 9.83 1.03
C TYR A 61 4.56 10.65 1.67
N LEU A 62 4.31 11.86 1.18
CA LEU A 62 3.26 12.73 1.73
C LEU A 62 1.86 12.15 1.51
N VAL A 63 1.60 11.51 0.36
CA VAL A 63 0.35 10.78 0.12
C VAL A 63 0.17 9.66 1.15
N PHE A 64 1.19 8.83 1.36
CA PHE A 64 1.11 7.69 2.28
C PHE A 64 1.00 8.13 3.74
N LEU A 65 1.69 9.21 4.10
CA LEU A 65 1.60 9.81 5.43
C LEU A 65 0.17 10.29 5.70
N HIS A 66 -0.43 11.01 4.76
CA HIS A 66 -1.81 11.49 4.88
C HIS A 66 -2.79 10.33 4.97
N LEU A 67 -2.70 9.36 4.05
CA LEU A 67 -3.52 8.16 4.01
C LEU A 67 -3.45 7.37 5.32
N GLY A 68 -2.26 7.24 5.89
CA GLY A 68 -2.03 6.60 7.17
C GLY A 68 -2.81 7.27 8.30
N GLN A 69 -2.77 8.60 8.37
CA GLN A 69 -3.53 9.35 9.37
C GLN A 69 -5.04 9.20 9.18
N GLU A 70 -5.54 9.22 7.95
CA GLU A 70 -6.95 9.02 7.65
C GLU A 70 -7.42 7.61 8.02
N ALA A 71 -6.66 6.57 7.64
CA ALA A 71 -6.97 5.18 7.98
C ALA A 71 -7.00 4.98 9.51
N ARG A 72 -6.04 5.58 10.24
CA ARG A 72 -6.02 5.57 11.71
C ARG A 72 -7.24 6.29 12.29
N ALA A 73 -7.59 7.48 11.78
CA ALA A 73 -8.76 8.24 12.23
C ALA A 73 -10.07 7.48 11.99
N ALA A 74 -10.16 6.77 10.87
CA ALA A 74 -11.28 5.89 10.54
C ALA A 74 -11.20 4.51 11.24
N SER A 75 -10.25 4.31 12.17
CA SER A 75 -10.09 3.09 12.98
C SER A 75 -9.92 1.81 12.16
N TRP A 76 -9.27 1.91 10.99
CA TRP A 76 -8.88 0.74 10.22
C TRP A 76 -7.83 -0.07 10.97
N SER A 77 -8.05 -1.39 11.07
CA SER A 77 -6.96 -2.30 11.42
C SER A 77 -6.02 -2.46 10.23
N LEU A 78 -4.73 -2.72 10.49
CA LEU A 78 -3.77 -2.98 9.43
C LEU A 78 -4.17 -4.21 8.58
N SER A 79 -4.71 -5.26 9.20
CA SER A 79 -5.24 -6.43 8.48
C SER A 79 -6.38 -6.06 7.53
N ALA A 80 -7.32 -5.20 7.95
CA ALA A 80 -8.38 -4.73 7.06
C ALA A 80 -7.80 -3.93 5.89
N PHE A 81 -6.87 -3.00 6.18
CA PHE A 81 -6.24 -2.19 5.14
C PHE A 81 -5.49 -3.05 4.11
N LEU A 82 -4.69 -4.02 4.54
CA LEU A 82 -3.93 -4.90 3.63
C LEU A 82 -4.84 -5.83 2.81
N ARG A 83 -5.95 -6.32 3.37
CA ARG A 83 -6.96 -7.09 2.60
C ARG A 83 -7.67 -6.23 1.57
N ALA A 84 -7.95 -4.96 1.88
CA ALA A 84 -8.47 -4.02 0.91
C ALA A 84 -7.43 -3.72 -0.18
N LEU A 85 -6.17 -3.52 0.20
CA LEU A 85 -5.04 -3.27 -0.71
C LEU A 85 -4.85 -4.42 -1.71
N TRP A 86 -4.83 -5.67 -1.23
CA TRP A 86 -4.77 -6.86 -2.08
C TRP A 86 -5.94 -6.95 -3.05
N LYS A 87 -7.14 -6.58 -2.61
CA LYS A 87 -8.33 -6.60 -3.47
C LYS A 87 -8.25 -5.54 -4.59
N VAL A 88 -7.87 -4.31 -4.26
CA VAL A 88 -7.81 -3.19 -5.22
C VAL A 88 -6.60 -3.24 -6.15
N SER A 89 -5.59 -4.06 -5.87
CA SER A 89 -4.45 -4.27 -6.76
C SER A 89 -4.74 -5.23 -7.92
N VAL A 90 -5.78 -6.07 -7.82
CA VAL A 90 -6.11 -7.09 -8.84
C VAL A 90 -6.27 -6.51 -10.25
N PRO A 91 -6.93 -5.36 -10.47
CA PRO A 91 -7.04 -4.74 -11.80
C PRO A 91 -5.70 -4.34 -12.42
N LEU A 92 -4.66 -4.18 -11.61
CA LEU A 92 -3.33 -3.76 -12.04
C LEU A 92 -2.37 -4.94 -12.29
N ARG A 93 -2.76 -6.17 -11.95
CA ARG A 93 -1.87 -7.35 -11.89
C ARG A 93 -1.10 -7.67 -13.17
N ASP A 94 -1.67 -7.32 -14.33
CA ASP A 94 -1.11 -7.65 -15.64
C ASP A 94 -0.16 -6.53 -16.14
N ARG A 95 -0.01 -5.44 -15.39
CA ARG A 95 0.97 -4.38 -15.67
C ARG A 95 2.35 -4.77 -15.14
N THR A 96 3.38 -4.61 -15.96
CA THR A 96 4.78 -4.83 -15.54
C THR A 96 5.29 -3.69 -14.65
N ASP A 97 4.89 -2.48 -15.00
CA ASP A 97 5.29 -1.23 -14.37
C ASP A 97 4.05 -0.39 -14.08
N LEU A 98 4.07 0.29 -12.94
CA LEU A 98 2.98 1.15 -12.47
C LEU A 98 3.43 2.60 -12.47
N GLU A 99 2.57 3.51 -12.90
CA GLU A 99 2.82 4.93 -12.69
C GLU A 99 2.75 5.23 -11.18
N PRO A 100 3.53 6.19 -10.65
CA PRO A 100 3.42 6.60 -9.25
C PRO A 100 2.00 7.03 -8.85
N ASP A 101 1.24 7.61 -9.78
CA ASP A 101 -0.18 7.95 -9.59
C ASP A 101 -1.06 6.69 -9.43
N ASP A 102 -0.80 5.61 -10.18
CA ASP A 102 -1.50 4.33 -10.01
C ASP A 102 -1.23 3.74 -8.64
N VAL A 103 0.02 3.82 -8.16
CA VAL A 103 0.41 3.34 -6.83
C VAL A 103 -0.29 4.17 -5.74
N ALA A 104 -0.23 5.50 -5.82
CA ALA A 104 -0.94 6.38 -4.91
C ALA A 104 -2.45 6.11 -4.90
N ALA A 105 -3.04 5.90 -6.07
CA ALA A 105 -4.46 5.59 -6.23
C ALA A 105 -4.84 4.22 -5.65
N MET A 106 -4.00 3.20 -5.84
CA MET A 106 -4.21 1.85 -5.29
C MET A 106 -4.27 1.89 -3.76
N PHE A 107 -3.33 2.58 -3.12
CA PHE A 107 -3.35 2.75 -1.66
C PHE A 107 -4.53 3.61 -1.18
N SER A 108 -4.87 4.68 -1.91
CA SER A 108 -6.04 5.51 -1.61
C SER A 108 -7.36 4.73 -1.72
N ALA A 109 -7.50 3.86 -2.73
CA ALA A 109 -8.67 3.00 -2.90
C ALA A 109 -8.77 2.00 -1.74
N ALA A 110 -7.66 1.45 -1.26
CA ALA A 110 -7.63 0.51 -0.15
C ALA A 110 -8.19 1.10 1.17
N ALA A 111 -8.08 2.41 1.38
CA ALA A 111 -8.66 3.08 2.56
C ALA A 111 -10.18 3.31 2.49
N THR A 112 -10.81 3.05 1.34
CA THR A 112 -12.24 3.33 1.12
C THR A 112 -13.04 2.10 0.71
N VAL A 113 -12.40 1.08 0.14
CA VAL A 113 -13.06 -0.15 -0.32
C VAL A 113 -13.21 -1.14 0.84
N PRO A 114 -14.39 -1.75 1.06
CA PRO A 114 -14.55 -2.79 2.06
C PRO A 114 -13.53 -3.92 1.89
N PRO A 115 -12.83 -4.32 2.98
CA PRO A 115 -11.79 -5.34 2.90
C PRO A 115 -12.38 -6.67 2.45
N ALA A 116 -11.63 -7.41 1.63
CA ALA A 116 -11.99 -8.80 1.33
C ALA A 116 -12.07 -9.61 2.64
N PRO A 117 -13.03 -10.55 2.80
CA PRO A 117 -13.04 -11.45 3.95
C PRO A 117 -11.70 -12.15 4.12
N PHE A 118 -11.29 -12.38 5.36
CA PHE A 118 -10.11 -13.21 5.62
C PHE A 118 -10.41 -14.65 5.20
N ASP A 119 -9.50 -15.25 4.43
CA ASP A 119 -9.54 -16.66 4.06
C ASP A 119 -8.53 -17.44 4.93
N PRO A 120 -8.99 -18.34 5.82
CA PRO A 120 -8.11 -19.16 6.66
C PRO A 120 -7.06 -19.97 5.88
N ALA A 121 -7.31 -20.26 4.60
CA ALA A 121 -6.33 -20.93 3.75
C ALA A 121 -5.04 -20.12 3.59
N TRP A 122 -5.08 -18.79 3.72
CA TRP A 122 -3.89 -17.95 3.63
C TRP A 122 -2.85 -18.25 4.71
N SER A 123 -3.27 -18.60 5.93
CA SER A 123 -2.34 -18.95 7.01
C SER A 123 -1.61 -20.27 6.77
N ALA A 124 -2.28 -21.26 6.17
CA ALA A 124 -1.72 -22.58 5.89
C ALA A 124 -0.99 -22.69 4.53
N ARG A 125 -1.26 -21.76 3.60
CA ARG A 125 -0.68 -21.77 2.26
C ARG A 125 0.83 -21.51 2.30
N ASP A 126 1.57 -22.24 1.46
CA ASP A 126 2.95 -21.90 1.16
C ASP A 126 3.01 -20.62 0.31
N LEU A 127 3.48 -19.55 0.94
CA LEU A 127 3.65 -18.22 0.36
C LEU A 127 5.13 -17.88 0.16
N ALA A 128 6.05 -18.86 0.23
CA ALA A 128 7.46 -18.60 -0.02
C ALA A 128 7.68 -18.02 -1.42
N LEU A 129 8.66 -17.12 -1.53
CA LEU A 129 9.09 -16.60 -2.82
C LEU A 129 9.79 -17.72 -3.61
N PRO A 130 9.56 -17.82 -4.93
CA PRO A 130 10.24 -18.80 -5.77
C PRO A 130 11.74 -18.50 -5.96
N GLY A 131 12.16 -17.26 -5.66
CA GLY A 131 13.54 -16.79 -5.75
C GLY A 131 13.87 -15.81 -4.62
N PRO A 132 15.10 -15.27 -4.60
CA PRO A 132 15.57 -14.40 -3.52
C PRO A 132 14.89 -13.03 -3.51
N GLU A 133 14.35 -12.59 -4.64
CA GLU A 133 13.72 -11.28 -4.82
C GLU A 133 12.35 -11.44 -5.50
N PRO A 134 11.33 -10.64 -5.12
CA PRO A 134 10.05 -10.59 -5.81
C PRO A 134 10.21 -10.10 -7.26
N GLY A 135 9.60 -10.80 -8.23
CA GLY A 135 9.69 -10.45 -9.65
C GLY A 135 8.44 -9.74 -10.21
N GLY A 136 7.24 -10.12 -9.75
CA GLY A 136 5.99 -9.63 -10.32
C GLY A 136 4.83 -9.63 -9.34
N TYR A 137 3.62 -9.36 -9.84
CA TYR A 137 2.41 -9.28 -9.02
C TYR A 137 2.21 -10.50 -8.11
N ALA A 138 2.43 -11.72 -8.62
CA ALA A 138 2.26 -12.94 -7.84
C ALA A 138 3.19 -13.01 -6.61
N ASP A 139 4.40 -12.44 -6.70
CA ASP A 139 5.33 -12.40 -5.58
C ASP A 139 4.98 -11.27 -4.60
N TRP A 140 4.52 -10.12 -5.10
CA TRP A 140 3.95 -9.08 -4.26
C TRP A 140 2.71 -9.56 -3.49
N GLU A 141 1.83 -10.33 -4.14
CA GLU A 141 0.67 -10.94 -3.50
C GLU A 141 1.08 -11.89 -2.38
N ARG A 142 2.11 -12.73 -2.59
CA ARG A 142 2.67 -13.59 -1.54
C ARG A 142 3.16 -12.79 -0.33
N VAL A 143 3.80 -11.63 -0.56
CA VAL A 143 4.25 -10.72 0.51
C VAL A 143 3.06 -10.18 1.30
N VAL A 144 2.06 -9.61 0.63
CA VAL A 144 0.87 -9.04 1.30
C VAL A 144 0.08 -10.12 2.04
N LEU A 145 -0.13 -11.29 1.44
CA LEU A 145 -0.85 -12.39 2.10
C LEU A 145 -0.05 -12.98 3.27
N SER A 146 1.29 -12.99 3.20
CA SER A 146 2.13 -13.39 4.34
C SER A 146 1.92 -12.46 5.52
N GLN A 147 1.81 -11.15 5.25
CA GLN A 147 1.56 -10.15 6.26
C GLN A 147 0.17 -10.24 6.87
N VAL A 148 -0.85 -10.47 6.03
CA VAL A 148 -2.23 -10.70 6.50
C VAL A 148 -2.30 -11.93 7.39
N ALA A 149 -1.63 -13.03 7.03
CA ALA A 149 -1.58 -14.24 7.84
C ALA A 149 -0.88 -14.01 9.19
N ASP A 150 0.26 -13.32 9.21
CA ASP A 150 0.96 -12.98 10.46
C ASP A 150 0.08 -12.08 11.36
N LEU A 151 -0.65 -11.13 10.79
CA LEU A 151 -1.57 -10.27 11.55
C LEU A 151 -2.74 -11.05 12.15
N GLU A 152 -3.23 -12.09 11.48
CA GLU A 152 -4.23 -13.00 12.04
C GLU A 152 -3.64 -13.83 13.19
N ASP A 153 -2.40 -14.31 13.05
CA ASP A 153 -1.71 -15.03 14.14
C ASP A 153 -1.57 -14.14 15.38
N PHE A 154 -1.32 -12.84 15.21
CA PHE A 154 -1.32 -11.88 16.32
C PHE A 154 -2.70 -11.61 16.93
N LEU A 155 -3.80 -11.82 16.20
CA LEU A 155 -5.13 -11.76 16.84
C LEU A 155 -5.34 -12.94 17.80
N ALA A 156 -4.83 -14.12 17.44
CA ALA A 156 -4.88 -15.30 18.29
C ALA A 156 -3.87 -15.25 19.46
N ALA A 157 -2.72 -14.63 19.25
CA ALA A 157 -1.68 -14.41 20.27
C ALA A 157 -1.20 -12.94 20.26
N PRO A 158 -1.95 -12.02 20.90
CA PRO A 158 -1.65 -10.59 20.88
C PRO A 158 -0.25 -10.25 21.38
N PRO A 159 0.48 -9.36 20.68
CA PRO A 159 1.81 -8.99 21.13
C PRO A 159 1.73 -8.08 22.35
N GLY A 160 2.71 -8.19 23.25
CA GLY A 160 2.76 -7.40 24.47
C GLY A 160 3.02 -5.90 24.23
N PRO A 161 3.00 -5.06 25.27
CA PRO A 161 3.13 -3.59 25.16
C PRO A 161 4.48 -3.11 24.59
N ARG A 162 5.45 -4.01 24.42
CA ARG A 162 6.76 -3.74 23.83
C ARG A 162 6.84 -4.10 22.34
N ALA A 163 5.72 -4.48 21.70
CA ALA A 163 5.65 -4.85 20.29
C ALA A 163 6.29 -3.82 19.34
N ARG A 164 6.18 -2.53 19.67
CA ARG A 164 6.79 -1.43 18.92
C ARG A 164 8.32 -1.47 18.85
N PHE A 165 8.98 -2.21 19.75
CA PHE A 165 10.44 -2.45 19.70
C PHE A 165 10.78 -3.74 18.95
N GLY A 166 9.78 -4.30 18.29
CA GLY A 166 9.87 -5.48 17.46
C GLY A 166 9.48 -6.77 18.19
N VAL A 167 8.65 -7.57 17.54
CA VAL A 167 8.20 -8.89 17.98
C VAL A 167 8.12 -9.82 16.78
N ASP A 168 8.34 -11.12 17.00
CA ASP A 168 8.21 -12.10 15.92
C ASP A 168 6.78 -12.64 15.86
N ALA A 169 6.27 -12.82 14.64
CA ALA A 169 4.96 -13.42 14.39
C ALA A 169 4.92 -14.87 14.91
N PRO A 170 3.84 -15.28 15.62
CA PRO A 170 3.78 -16.59 16.26
C PRO A 170 3.94 -17.77 15.30
N ARG A 171 3.32 -17.71 14.11
CA ARG A 171 3.35 -18.75 13.06
C ARG A 171 3.18 -20.16 13.62
N PRO A 172 1.99 -20.49 14.17
CA PRO A 172 1.75 -21.76 14.87
C PRO A 172 1.97 -22.98 13.95
N PRO A 173 2.16 -24.19 14.52
CA PRO A 173 2.29 -25.42 13.74
C PRO A 173 1.18 -25.58 12.70
N GLY A 174 1.55 -25.90 11.46
CA GLY A 174 0.63 -25.94 10.33
C GLY A 174 0.59 -24.64 9.50
N SER A 175 1.26 -23.58 9.95
CA SER A 175 1.51 -22.39 9.12
C SER A 175 2.37 -22.74 7.92
N GLY A 176 1.99 -22.26 6.74
CA GLY A 176 2.82 -22.37 5.54
C GLY A 176 4.03 -21.43 5.60
N ALA A 177 5.01 -21.64 4.70
CA ALA A 177 6.15 -20.74 4.60
C ALA A 177 5.71 -19.33 4.16
N ARG A 178 6.47 -18.30 4.56
CA ARG A 178 6.13 -16.89 4.34
C ARG A 178 7.16 -16.22 3.44
N ALA A 179 6.70 -15.26 2.63
CA ALA A 179 7.57 -14.40 1.83
C ALA A 179 8.29 -13.32 2.65
N THR A 180 7.86 -13.09 3.89
CA THR A 180 8.39 -12.03 4.76
C THR A 180 9.08 -12.59 6.00
N PRO A 181 10.04 -11.84 6.58
CA PRO A 181 10.58 -12.13 7.91
C PRO A 181 9.46 -12.25 8.95
N ALA A 182 9.72 -12.96 10.05
CA ALA A 182 8.78 -13.02 11.16
C ALA A 182 8.72 -11.73 11.99
N ARG A 183 9.73 -10.86 11.88
CA ARG A 183 9.86 -9.64 12.70
C ARG A 183 8.84 -8.57 12.30
N TRP A 184 8.19 -7.93 13.28
CA TRP A 184 7.21 -6.86 13.09
C TRP A 184 7.45 -5.70 14.06
N TYR A 185 7.41 -4.47 13.56
CA TYR A 185 7.43 -3.24 14.38
C TYR A 185 6.12 -2.45 14.31
N ASN A 186 5.42 -2.49 13.17
CA ASN A 186 4.27 -1.62 12.89
C ASN A 186 2.96 -2.43 12.81
N PHE A 187 1.98 -2.03 13.60
CA PHE A 187 0.70 -2.76 13.75
C PHE A 187 -0.53 -1.91 13.39
N ASP A 188 -0.34 -0.62 13.12
CA ASP A 188 -1.40 0.28 12.67
C ASP A 188 -1.09 0.86 11.29
N PRO A 189 -2.11 1.20 10.46
CA PRO A 189 -1.89 1.67 9.10
C PRO A 189 -0.98 2.90 9.00
N ALA A 190 -1.01 3.81 9.97
CA ALA A 190 -0.23 5.04 9.85
C ALA A 190 1.27 4.81 10.04
N THR A 191 1.66 4.05 11.07
CA THR A 191 3.08 3.68 11.27
C THR A 191 3.57 2.79 10.15
N TYR A 192 2.74 1.83 9.71
CA TYR A 192 3.05 0.94 8.61
C TYR A 192 3.33 1.71 7.31
N LEU A 193 2.44 2.62 6.88
CA LEU A 193 2.60 3.35 5.62
C LEU A 193 3.74 4.37 5.66
N GLU A 194 3.95 5.03 6.79
CA GLU A 194 5.07 5.94 7.00
C GLU A 194 6.41 5.19 6.87
N CYS A 195 6.57 4.09 7.63
CA CYS A 195 7.77 3.27 7.62
C CYS A 195 8.00 2.58 6.27
N ALA A 196 6.91 2.19 5.60
CA ALA A 196 6.95 1.60 4.26
C ALA A 196 7.68 2.49 3.26
N VAL A 197 7.31 3.76 3.16
CA VAL A 197 7.95 4.68 2.19
C VAL A 197 9.28 5.18 2.71
N ALA A 198 9.38 5.53 4.00
CA ALA A 198 10.62 6.04 4.57
C ALA A 198 11.79 5.05 4.46
N GLY A 199 11.53 3.77 4.72
CA GLY A 199 12.53 2.71 4.67
C GLY A 199 12.88 2.21 3.27
N SER A 200 11.97 2.37 2.30
CA SER A 200 12.17 1.84 0.94
C SER A 200 12.59 2.90 -0.08
N LEU A 201 11.90 4.05 -0.10
CA LEU A 201 12.10 5.10 -1.10
C LEU A 201 12.70 6.37 -0.49
N GLY A 202 12.54 6.59 0.81
CA GLY A 202 12.91 7.83 1.47
C GLY A 202 11.91 8.95 1.18
N GLY A 203 12.41 10.15 0.89
CA GLY A 203 11.59 11.34 0.58
C GLY A 203 11.01 12.08 1.79
N TRP A 204 11.18 11.54 3.01
CA TRP A 204 10.74 12.15 4.26
C TRP A 204 11.64 13.30 4.71
N ASP A 205 11.05 14.25 5.43
CA ASP A 205 11.73 15.36 6.11
C ASP A 205 11.24 15.45 7.56
N ALA A 206 12.12 15.80 8.50
CA ALA A 206 11.75 15.97 9.91
C ALA A 206 10.65 17.04 10.11
N ALA A 207 10.55 18.02 9.21
CA ALA A 207 9.49 19.03 9.22
C ALA A 207 8.09 18.44 8.94
N ASP A 208 7.99 17.23 8.38
CA ASP A 208 6.72 16.54 8.16
C ASP A 208 6.08 16.05 9.48
N GLY A 209 6.82 16.13 10.60
CA GLY A 209 6.31 15.90 11.96
C GLY A 209 6.05 14.43 12.32
N ALA A 210 6.27 13.52 11.38
CA ALA A 210 6.07 12.08 11.56
C ALA A 210 7.29 11.37 12.15
N ARG A 211 8.50 11.82 11.80
CA ARG A 211 9.77 11.24 12.25
C ARG A 211 10.53 12.17 13.16
N VAL A 212 10.98 11.64 14.30
CA VAL A 212 11.92 12.34 15.19
C VAL A 212 13.33 11.89 14.82
N PRO A 213 14.14 12.75 14.18
CA PRO A 213 15.52 12.40 13.87
C PRO A 213 16.32 12.23 15.16
N LEU A 214 17.27 11.28 15.15
CA LEU A 214 18.23 11.17 16.23
C LEU A 214 19.01 12.48 16.39
N PRO A 215 19.41 12.86 17.63
CA PRO A 215 20.16 14.07 17.87
C PRO A 215 21.39 14.15 16.96
N ALA A 216 21.40 15.13 16.06
CA ALA A 216 22.56 15.42 15.25
C ALA A 216 23.67 16.04 16.11
N ALA A 217 24.93 15.81 15.74
CA ALA A 217 26.04 16.55 16.34
C ALA A 217 25.83 18.07 16.14
N PRO A 218 26.30 18.93 17.08
CA PRO A 218 26.16 20.37 16.94
C PRO A 218 26.68 20.88 15.59
N GLY A 219 25.82 21.57 14.83
CA GLY A 219 26.15 22.11 13.51
C GLY A 219 25.89 21.18 12.32
N ALA A 220 25.40 19.96 12.54
CA ALA A 220 25.00 19.11 11.41
C ALA A 220 23.70 19.61 10.75
N PRO A 221 23.56 19.45 9.43
CA PRO A 221 22.33 19.78 8.72
C PRO A 221 21.15 18.94 9.23
N ALA A 222 19.93 19.48 9.09
CA ALA A 222 18.71 18.75 9.41
C ALA A 222 18.69 17.39 8.68
N VAL A 223 18.32 16.34 9.42
CA VAL A 223 18.22 14.99 8.86
C VAL A 223 17.00 14.95 7.93
N ARG A 224 17.27 14.75 6.64
CA ARG A 224 16.26 14.60 5.60
C ARG A 224 16.69 13.52 4.62
N SER A 225 15.71 12.89 4.00
CA SER A 225 15.96 11.94 2.92
C SER A 225 16.16 12.66 1.58
N TYR A 226 16.94 12.06 0.68
CA TYR A 226 17.13 12.59 -0.67
C TYR A 226 15.83 12.54 -1.47
N VAL A 227 15.49 13.64 -2.14
CA VAL A 227 14.34 13.73 -3.05
C VAL A 227 14.79 13.35 -4.45
N ARG A 228 14.13 12.38 -5.06
CA ARG A 228 14.41 11.91 -6.42
C ARG A 228 13.13 11.77 -7.22
N GLU A 229 13.24 11.95 -8.54
CA GLU A 229 12.17 11.61 -9.46
C GLU A 229 11.86 10.10 -9.42
N ILE A 230 10.57 9.79 -9.49
CA ILE A 230 10.05 8.44 -9.73
C ILE A 230 9.15 8.52 -10.96
N ARG A 231 9.40 7.65 -11.94
CA ARG A 231 8.68 7.65 -13.23
C ARG A 231 7.83 6.40 -13.42
N ALA A 232 8.27 5.31 -12.85
CA ALA A 232 7.61 4.02 -12.86
C ALA A 232 8.00 3.28 -11.57
N MET A 233 7.16 2.33 -11.18
CA MET A 233 7.37 1.48 -10.02
C MET A 233 7.04 0.03 -10.38
N SER A 234 7.99 -0.85 -10.11
CA SER A 234 7.84 -2.30 -10.29
C SER A 234 7.11 -2.94 -9.10
N TRP A 235 6.52 -4.12 -9.32
CA TRP A 235 5.98 -4.93 -8.22
C TRP A 235 7.05 -5.33 -7.19
N ALA A 236 8.31 -5.45 -7.60
CA ALA A 236 9.44 -5.68 -6.70
C ALA A 236 9.65 -4.51 -5.74
N GLU A 237 9.55 -3.26 -6.23
CA GLU A 237 9.61 -2.07 -5.38
C GLU A 237 8.41 -1.99 -4.44
N LEU A 238 7.21 -2.33 -4.91
CA LEU A 238 6.03 -2.41 -4.05
C LEU A 238 6.16 -3.50 -2.97
N ALA A 239 6.81 -4.62 -3.27
CA ALA A 239 7.06 -5.67 -2.29
C ALA A 239 8.06 -5.19 -1.24
N ARG A 240 9.10 -4.43 -1.64
CA ARG A 240 10.02 -3.76 -0.72
C ARG A 240 9.30 -2.73 0.16
N ILE A 241 8.40 -1.91 -0.40
CA ILE A 241 7.55 -0.99 0.36
C ILE A 241 6.75 -1.74 1.42
N ALA A 242 6.06 -2.83 1.04
CA ALA A 242 5.28 -3.63 1.98
C ALA A 242 6.15 -4.22 3.11
N VAL A 243 7.30 -4.81 2.76
CA VAL A 243 8.23 -5.38 3.76
C VAL A 243 8.77 -4.28 4.69
N CYS A 244 9.17 -3.12 4.17
CA CYS A 244 9.59 -1.98 4.98
C CYS A 244 8.47 -1.53 5.93
N GLY A 245 7.21 -1.54 5.48
CA GLY A 245 6.06 -1.22 6.34
C GLY A 245 5.98 -2.14 7.56
N GLN A 246 6.39 -3.40 7.41
CA GLN A 246 6.45 -4.35 8.51
C GLN A 246 7.70 -4.19 9.40
N VAL A 247 8.89 -4.07 8.80
CA VAL A 247 10.18 -4.29 9.50
C VAL A 247 10.98 -3.01 9.81
N TYR A 248 10.61 -1.86 9.25
CA TYR A 248 11.34 -0.61 9.42
C TYR A 248 10.82 0.17 10.66
N GLU A 249 11.75 0.78 11.39
CA GLU A 249 11.52 1.57 12.62
C GLU A 249 11.77 3.08 12.36
#